data_AF-A0A3L7PY39-F1
#
_entry.id   AF-A0A3L7PY39-F1
#
_cell.length_a   1.000
_cell.length_b   1.000
_cell.length_c   1.000
_cell.angle_alpha   90.00
_cell.angle_beta   90.00
_cell.angle_gamma   90.00
#
_symmetry.space_group_name_H-M   'P 1'
#
loop_
_entity.id
_entity.type
_entity.pdbx_description
1 polymer ?
#
loop_
_entity_poly.entity_id
_entity_poly.type
_entity_poly.pdbx_seq_one_letter_code
_entity_poly.pdbx_strand_id
1 'polypeptide(L)'
;LMEAKKGVAYLFMAQNEDGSWGGAQGIKGQVEETALALTALMDLTSANQPKELEKLRRGLGWLCRAIRGQRHRIASPIGFYFARLWYFESLYPIIFSVSALGRALRHPGLNHRNY
;
A
#
# COMPACT_ATOMS: atom_id res chain seq x y z
N LEU A 1 1.39 -21.01 3.48
CA LEU A 1 0.09 -20.37 3.77
C LEU A 1 0.00 -19.77 5.18
N MET A 2 0.44 -20.46 6.24
CA MET A 2 0.40 -19.91 7.61
C MET A 2 1.22 -18.62 7.78
N GLU A 3 2.43 -18.56 7.22
CA GLU A 3 3.28 -17.36 7.29
C GLU A 3 2.70 -16.17 6.51
N ALA A 4 2.04 -16.41 5.37
CA ALA A 4 1.36 -15.35 4.62
C ALA A 4 0.22 -14.70 5.42
N LYS A 5 -0.55 -15.50 6.19
CA LYS A 5 -1.60 -14.98 7.06
C LYS A 5 -1.04 -14.09 8.17
N LYS A 6 0.10 -14.48 8.77
CA LYS A 6 0.78 -13.64 9.78
C LYS A 6 1.27 -12.32 9.15
N GLY A 7 1.82 -12.38 7.94
CA GLY A 7 2.23 -11.18 7.20
C GLY A 7 1.07 -10.23 6.91
N VAL A 8 -0.07 -10.75 6.46
CA VAL A 8 -1.30 -9.96 6.24
C VAL A 8 -1.78 -9.31 7.55
N ALA A 9 -1.83 -10.08 8.64
CA ALA A 9 -2.22 -9.55 9.95
C ALA A 9 -1.27 -8.43 10.41
N TYR A 10 0.04 -8.62 10.22
CA TYR A 10 1.05 -7.60 10.52
C TYR A 10 0.83 -6.34 9.70
N LEU A 11 0.65 -6.46 8.38
CA LEU A 11 0.41 -5.29 7.52
C LEU A 11 -0.84 -4.52 7.96
N PHE A 12 -1.94 -5.19 8.29
CA PHE A 12 -3.12 -4.47 8.80
C PHE A 12 -2.90 -3.83 10.18
N MET A 13 -2.08 -4.42 11.04
CA MET A 13 -1.70 -3.83 12.33
C MET A 13 -0.81 -2.61 12.15
N ALA A 14 0.12 -2.65 11.19
CA ALA A 14 1.11 -1.61 10.95
C ALA A 14 0.57 -0.38 10.18
N GLN A 15 -0.69 -0.40 9.74
CA GLN A 15 -1.31 0.76 9.08
C GLN A 15 -1.38 1.96 10.02
N ASN A 16 -0.87 3.11 9.56
CA ASN A 16 -0.93 4.36 10.31
C ASN A 16 -2.36 4.92 10.41
N GLU A 17 -2.56 5.87 11.33
CA GLU A 17 -3.86 6.54 11.54
C GLU A 17 -4.37 7.28 10.30
N ASP A 18 -3.46 7.83 9.48
CA ASP A 18 -3.80 8.50 8.23
C ASP A 18 -4.13 7.55 7.07
N GLY A 19 -3.95 6.23 7.29
CA GLY A 19 -4.18 5.15 6.32
C GLY A 19 -2.93 4.65 5.61
N SER A 20 -1.77 5.29 5.79
CA SER A 20 -0.52 4.97 5.10
C SER A 20 0.27 3.81 5.70
N TRP A 21 1.28 3.36 4.96
CA TRP A 21 2.37 2.53 5.46
C TRP A 21 3.72 3.22 5.20
N GLY A 22 4.62 3.07 6.15
CA GLY A 22 6.05 3.39 6.03
C GLY A 22 6.92 2.19 6.38
N GLY A 23 8.22 2.39 6.58
CA GLY A 23 9.15 1.31 6.89
C GLY A 23 8.87 0.53 8.18
N ALA A 24 8.05 1.07 9.08
CA ALA A 24 7.49 0.40 10.25
C ALA A 24 6.21 1.11 10.73
N GLN A 25 5.50 0.50 11.68
CA GLN A 25 4.33 1.13 12.32
C GLN A 25 4.73 2.47 12.97
N GLY A 26 3.94 3.52 12.72
CA GLY A 26 4.19 4.86 13.26
C GLY A 26 5.25 5.67 12.51
N ILE A 27 5.98 5.04 11.57
CA ILE A 27 6.85 5.77 10.65
C ILE A 27 5.99 6.44 9.57
N LYS A 28 6.28 7.71 9.28
CA LYS A 28 5.59 8.49 8.26
C LYS A 28 5.49 7.70 6.96
N GLY A 29 4.27 7.59 6.43
CA GLY A 29 4.04 6.82 5.24
C GLY A 29 4.59 7.46 3.97
N GLN A 30 5.01 6.59 3.06
CA GLN A 30 5.59 6.91 1.77
C GLN A 30 4.80 6.22 0.66
N VAL A 31 4.95 6.69 -0.58
CA VAL A 31 4.14 6.22 -1.72
C VAL A 31 4.45 4.76 -2.01
N GLU A 32 5.72 4.39 -1.98
CA GLU A 32 6.24 3.07 -2.30
C GLU A 32 5.71 2.01 -1.33
N GLU A 33 5.93 2.17 -0.03
CA GLU A 33 5.50 1.22 1.01
C GLU A 33 3.98 1.14 1.09
N THR A 34 3.27 2.27 0.97
CA THR A 34 1.80 2.26 0.96
C THR A 34 1.26 1.50 -0.24
N ALA A 35 1.81 1.74 -1.44
CA ALA A 35 1.37 1.05 -2.64
C ALA A 35 1.69 -0.46 -2.63
N LEU A 36 2.84 -0.85 -2.07
CA LEU A 36 3.22 -2.26 -1.91
C LEU A 36 2.37 -2.98 -0.87
N ALA A 37 2.14 -2.37 0.29
CA ALA A 37 1.25 -2.93 1.30
C ALA A 37 -0.16 -3.16 0.75
N LEU A 38 -0.71 -2.16 0.04
CA LEU A 38 -2.01 -2.27 -0.63
C LEU A 38 -2.02 -3.40 -1.65
N THR A 39 -0.98 -3.49 -2.49
CA THR A 39 -0.85 -4.55 -3.50
C THR A 39 -0.88 -5.94 -2.85
N ALA A 40 -0.06 -6.17 -1.84
CA ALA A 40 -0.01 -7.45 -1.14
C ALA A 40 -1.33 -7.78 -0.44
N LEU A 41 -1.94 -6.82 0.24
CA LEU A 41 -3.22 -7.02 0.93
C LEU A 41 -4.34 -7.34 -0.04
N MET A 42 -4.46 -6.63 -1.18
CA MET A 42 -5.50 -6.92 -2.17
C MET A 42 -5.34 -8.29 -2.84
N ASP A 43 -4.12 -8.77 -3.01
CA ASP A 43 -3.85 -10.08 -3.63
C ASP A 43 -4.08 -11.25 -2.64
N LEU A 44 -4.02 -10.99 -1.32
CA LEU A 44 -4.03 -12.02 -0.28
C LEU A 44 -5.27 -12.00 0.64
N THR A 45 -6.17 -11.02 0.51
CA THR A 45 -7.36 -10.89 1.36
C THR A 45 -8.65 -11.18 0.59
N SER A 46 -9.70 -11.54 1.32
CA SER A 46 -11.02 -11.83 0.75
C SER A 46 -11.88 -10.59 0.71
N ALA A 47 -12.68 -10.45 -0.35
CA ALA A 47 -13.63 -9.35 -0.51
C ALA A 47 -14.81 -9.37 0.48
N ASN A 48 -14.93 -10.38 1.34
CA ASN A 48 -16.06 -10.55 2.26
C ASN A 48 -15.74 -10.12 3.70
N GLN A 49 -14.67 -9.35 3.92
CA GLN A 49 -14.26 -8.90 5.25
C GLN A 49 -14.37 -7.36 5.37
N PRO A 50 -15.47 -6.82 5.92
CA PRO A 50 -15.73 -5.38 5.92
C PRO A 50 -14.63 -4.54 6.59
N LYS A 51 -14.05 -5.03 7.70
CA LYS A 51 -12.96 -4.34 8.42
C LYS A 51 -11.69 -4.25 7.59
N GLU A 52 -11.37 -5.29 6.82
CA GLU A 52 -10.20 -5.30 5.93
C GLU A 52 -10.43 -4.38 4.74
N LEU A 53 -11.63 -4.41 4.14
CA LEU A 53 -12.01 -3.50 3.07
C LEU A 53 -11.92 -2.04 3.48
N GLU A 54 -12.32 -1.71 4.71
CA GLU A 54 -12.21 -0.34 5.21
C GLU A 54 -10.74 0.10 5.36
N LYS A 55 -9.87 -0.77 5.88
CA LYS A 55 -8.43 -0.51 5.92
C LYS A 55 -7.83 -0.31 4.52
N LEU A 56 -8.25 -1.12 3.55
CA LEU A 56 -7.86 -0.96 2.15
C LEU A 56 -8.34 0.39 1.58
N ARG A 57 -9.60 0.77 1.83
CA ARG A 57 -10.15 2.07 1.40
C ARG A 57 -9.39 3.25 2.00
N ARG A 58 -9.05 3.20 3.29
CA ARG A 58 -8.26 4.24 3.96
C ARG A 58 -6.88 4.40 3.32
N GLY A 59 -6.20 3.28 3.03
CA GLY A 59 -4.91 3.28 2.35
C GLY A 59 -4.97 3.82 0.92
N LEU A 60 -5.97 3.39 0.14
CA LEU A 60 -6.21 3.92 -1.21
C LEU A 60 -6.53 5.41 -1.17
N GLY A 61 -7.35 5.85 -0.20
CA GLY A 61 -7.65 7.25 0.01
C GLY A 61 -6.41 8.08 0.31
N TRP A 62 -5.51 7.57 1.15
CA TRP A 62 -4.22 8.21 1.41
C TRP A 62 -3.36 8.27 0.14
N LEU A 63 -3.21 7.16 -0.59
CA LEU A 63 -2.40 7.08 -1.80
C LEU A 63 -2.90 8.07 -2.87
N CYS A 64 -4.21 8.16 -3.09
CA CYS A 64 -4.81 9.13 -3.99
C CYS A 64 -4.52 10.58 -3.58
N ARG A 65 -4.58 10.91 -2.28
CA ARG A 65 -4.20 12.24 -1.78
C ARG A 65 -2.71 12.52 -1.99
N ALA A 66 -1.85 11.55 -1.71
CA ALA A 66 -0.40 11.67 -1.93
C ALA A 66 -0.07 11.91 -3.41
N ILE A 67 -0.74 11.19 -4.33
CA ILE A 67 -0.59 11.36 -5.78
C ILE A 67 -1.04 12.75 -6.23
N ARG A 68 -2.22 13.21 -5.77
CA ARG A 68 -2.71 14.58 -6.06
C ARG A 68 -1.74 15.66 -5.56
N GLY A 69 -1.12 15.42 -4.41
CA GLY A 69 -0.04 16.25 -3.87
C GLY A 69 1.32 16.04 -4.53
N GLN A 70 1.38 15.37 -5.69
CA GLN A 70 2.58 15.09 -6.47
C GLN A 70 3.70 14.31 -5.75
N ARG A 71 3.40 13.64 -4.62
CA ARG A 71 4.40 12.89 -3.86
C ARG A 71 4.96 11.69 -4.62
N HIS A 72 4.22 11.17 -5.60
CA HIS A 72 4.68 10.11 -6.50
C HIS A 72 5.87 10.52 -7.40
N ARG A 73 6.24 11.81 -7.42
CA ARG A 73 7.42 12.34 -8.11
C ARG A 73 8.67 12.40 -7.23
N ILE A 74 8.53 12.08 -5.94
CA ILE A 74 9.62 12.12 -4.96
C ILE A 74 9.90 10.68 -4.55
N ALA A 75 11.00 10.13 -5.04
CA ALA A 75 11.41 8.77 -4.71
C ALA A 75 11.87 8.68 -3.26
N SER A 76 11.41 7.63 -2.58
CA SER A 76 11.81 7.26 -1.23
C SER A 76 12.58 5.96 -1.25
N PRO A 77 13.56 5.78 -0.34
CA PRO A 77 14.25 4.51 -0.23
C PRO A 77 13.30 3.38 0.20
N ILE A 78 13.24 2.32 -0.60
CA ILE A 78 12.35 1.17 -0.39
C ILE A 78 13.05 0.01 0.34
N GLY A 79 14.38 0.03 0.40
CA GLY A 79 15.13 -1.05 1.01
C GLY A 79 16.61 -0.76 1.12
N PHE A 80 17.24 -1.58 1.96
CA PHE A 80 18.67 -1.55 2.21
C PHE A 80 19.34 -2.66 1.40
N TYR A 81 20.30 -2.32 0.54
CA TYR A 81 21.17 -3.31 -0.08
C TYR A 81 22.51 -3.38 0.68
N PHE A 82 23.02 -4.59 0.85
CA PHE A 82 24.27 -4.93 1.55
C PHE A 82 25.39 -3.90 1.24
N ALA A 83 25.85 -3.19 2.28
CA ALA A 83 26.84 -2.09 2.27
C ALA A 83 26.29 -0.67 2.01
N ARG A 84 25.55 -0.13 2.99
CA ARG A 84 25.44 1.33 3.28
C ARG A 84 24.85 2.25 2.19
N LEU A 85 24.15 1.72 1.18
CA LEU A 85 23.48 2.55 0.18
C LEU A 85 21.96 2.31 0.20
N TRP A 86 21.21 3.36 0.53
CA TRP A 86 19.77 3.41 0.34
C TRP A 86 19.46 3.46 -1.15
N TYR A 87 18.73 2.47 -1.68
CA TYR A 87 18.32 2.45 -3.07
C TYR A 87 16.94 3.09 -3.22
N PHE A 88 16.86 4.11 -4.08
CA PHE A 88 15.62 4.70 -4.54
C PHE A 88 15.70 4.79 -6.06
N GLU A 89 14.56 4.62 -6.72
CA GLU A 89 14.45 4.74 -8.17
C GLU A 89 13.26 5.64 -8.49
N SER A 90 13.44 6.56 -9.42
CA SER A 90 12.45 7.60 -9.74
C SER A 90 11.13 6.99 -10.25
N LEU A 91 11.20 5.81 -10.86
CA LEU A 91 10.02 5.12 -11.40
C LEU A 91 9.25 4.30 -10.37
N TYR A 92 9.85 3.92 -9.24
CA TYR A 92 9.19 3.06 -8.24
C TYR A 92 7.87 3.61 -7.71
N PRO A 93 7.79 4.87 -7.21
CA PRO A 93 6.53 5.40 -6.70
C PRO A 93 5.44 5.44 -7.78
N ILE A 94 5.81 5.63 -9.05
CA ILE A 94 4.86 5.60 -10.17
C ILE A 94 4.38 4.17 -10.45
N ILE A 95 5.31 3.24 -10.65
CA ILE A 95 5.03 1.84 -10.98
C ILE A 95 4.17 1.20 -9.89
N PHE A 96 4.56 1.37 -8.62
CA PHE A 96 3.83 0.77 -7.50
C PHE A 96 2.45 1.42 -7.33
N SER A 97 2.34 2.74 -7.49
CA SER A 97 1.03 3.42 -7.45
C SER A 97 0.08 2.88 -8.51
N VAL A 98 0.54 2.76 -9.77
CA VAL A 98 -0.28 2.24 -10.87
C VAL A 98 -0.65 0.77 -10.63
N SER A 99 0.30 -0.03 -10.12
CA SER A 99 0.09 -1.43 -9.75
C SER A 99 -1.02 -1.58 -8.68
N ALA A 100 -0.97 -0.76 -7.63
CA ALA A 100 -1.96 -0.75 -6.56
C ALA A 100 -3.33 -0.28 -7.04
N LEU A 101 -3.40 0.85 -7.76
CA LEU A 101 -4.67 1.39 -8.26
C LEU A 101 -5.33 0.44 -9.29
N GLY A 102 -4.53 -0.19 -10.15
CA GLY A 102 -5.01 -1.20 -11.09
C GLY A 102 -5.66 -2.39 -10.37
N ARG A 103 -5.06 -2.87 -9.28
CA ARG A 103 -5.66 -3.93 -8.44
C ARG A 103 -6.94 -3.46 -7.78
N ALA A 104 -6.96 -2.26 -7.22
CA ALA A 104 -8.16 -1.70 -6.59
C ALA A 104 -9.36 -1.65 -7.55
N LEU A 105 -9.13 -1.27 -8.80
CA LEU A 105 -10.16 -1.24 -9.85
C LEU A 105 -10.71 -2.63 -10.20
N ARG A 106 -9.93 -3.70 -9.98
CA ARG A 106 -10.33 -5.09 -10.24
C ARG A 106 -10.82 -5.82 -9.00
N HIS A 107 -10.59 -5.26 -7.81
CA HIS A 107 -10.91 -5.92 -6.56
C HIS A 107 -12.41 -5.89 -6.28
N PRO A 108 -13.09 -7.05 -6.18
CA PRO A 108 -14.56 -7.11 -6.15
C PRO A 108 -15.20 -6.43 -4.93
N GLY A 109 -14.50 -6.38 -3.79
CA GLY A 109 -15.00 -5.68 -2.58
C GLY A 109 -14.74 -4.17 -2.55
N LEU A 110 -13.99 -3.64 -3.52
CA LEU A 110 -13.62 -2.22 -3.60
C LEU A 110 -14.22 -1.53 -4.84
N ASN A 111 -14.47 -2.29 -5.90
CA ASN A 111 -15.08 -1.78 -7.11
C ASN A 111 -16.60 -1.62 -6.94
N HIS A 112 -17.08 -0.37 -6.86
CA HIS A 112 -18.51 -0.06 -6.82
C HIS A 112 -19.14 -0.04 -8.22
N ARG A 113 -18.99 -1.14 -8.99
CA ARG A 113 -19.65 -1.34 -10.30
C ARG A 113 -21.01 -2.04 -10.20
N ASN A 114 -21.72 -1.84 -9.09
CA ASN A 114 -23.09 -2.34 -8.91
C ASN A 114 -24.00 -1.16 -8.53
N TYR A 115 -24.37 -0.36 -9.53
CA TYR A 115 -25.67 0.30 -9.71
C TYR A 115 -25.85 0.57 -11.20
#